data_AF-A0A7C4J3V8-F1
#
_entry.id   AF-A0A7C4J3V8-F1
#
_cell.length_a   1.000
_cell.length_b   1.000
_cell.length_c   1.000
_cell.angle_alpha   90.00
_cell.angle_beta   90.00
_cell.angle_gamma   90.00
#
_symmetry.space_group_name_H-M   'P 1'
#
loop_
_entity.id
_entity.type
_entity.pdbx_description
1 polymer ?
#
loop_
_entity_poly.entity_id
_entity_poly.type
_entity_poly.pdbx_seq_one_letter_code
_entity_poly.pdbx_strand_id
1 'polypeptide(L)' 'MRVKLIFVVLILLFFLIIILQNTQPVTLSLLLWTITLPFIVMVISLFIVGFALGIIISSLLSHKKAKNDNLKQKGQ' A
#
# COMPACT_ATOMS: atom_id res chain seq x y z
N MET A 1 32.55 2.05 -11.03
CA MET A 1 31.59 2.28 -9.92
C MET A 1 30.90 3.66 -10.00
N ARG A 2 31.59 4.74 -10.39
CA ARG A 2 31.00 6.10 -10.47
C ARG A 2 29.82 6.24 -11.45
N VAL A 3 29.87 5.55 -12.59
CA VAL A 3 28.78 5.59 -13.59
C VAL A 3 27.48 4.95 -13.08
N LYS A 4 27.57 3.86 -12.31
CA LYS A 4 26.41 3.23 -11.68
C LYS A 4 25.75 4.17 -10.66
N LEU A 5 26.55 4.91 -9.88
CA LEU A 5 26.05 5.92 -8.94
C LEU A 5 25.35 7.08 -9.66
N ILE A 6 25.96 7.60 -10.74
CA ILE A 6 25.34 8.63 -11.58
C ILE A 6 23.99 8.16 -12.13
N PHE A 7 23.91 6.91 -12.59
CA PHE A 7 22.66 6.32 -13.07
C PHE A 7 21.60 6.24 -11.98
N VAL A 8 21.97 5.80 -10.78
CA VAL A 8 21.06 5.74 -9.63
C VAL A 8 20.58 7.14 -9.24
N VAL A 9 21.47 8.13 -9.19
CA VAL A 9 21.11 9.52 -8.88
C VAL A 9 20.17 10.11 -9.93
N LEU A 10 20.42 9.85 -11.22
CA LEU A 10 19.54 10.29 -12.31
C LEU A 10 18.16 9.63 -12.20
N ILE A 11 18.09 8.34 -11.91
CA ILE A 11 16.83 7.62 -11.68
C ILE A 11 16.08 8.23 -10.50
N LEU A 12 16.76 8.47 -9.38
CA LEU A 12 16.16 9.09 -8.20
C LEU A 12 15.63 10.49 -8.50
N LEU A 13 16.39 11.29 -9.25
CA LEU A 13 16.03 12.64 -9.65
C LEU A 13 14.78 12.64 -10.54
N PHE A 14 14.73 11.77 -11.56
CA PHE A 14 13.54 11.62 -12.40
C PHE A 14 12.33 11.16 -11.59
N PHE A 15 12.52 10.22 -10.66
CA PHE A 15 11.46 9.75 -9.78
C PHE A 15 10.90 10.89 -8.92
N LEU A 16 11.78 11.71 -8.35
CA LEU A 16 11.40 12.89 -7.58
C LEU A 16 10.64 13.92 -8.42
N ILE A 17 11.10 14.19 -9.65
CA ILE A 17 10.41 15.08 -10.59
C ILE A 17 9.01 14.56 -10.92
N ILE A 18 8.86 13.25 -11.19
CA ILE A 18 7.56 12.64 -11.46
C ILE A 18 6.63 12.81 -10.27
N ILE A 19 7.11 12.60 -9.05
CA ILE A 19 6.32 12.80 -7.82
C ILE A 19 5.88 14.27 -7.70
N LEU A 20 6.81 15.21 -7.84
CA LEU A 20 6.54 16.65 -7.70
C LEU A 20 5.61 17.18 -8.79
N GLN A 21 5.78 16.73 -10.04
CA GLN A 21 4.90 17.08 -11.16
C GLN A 21 3.50 16.44 -11.03
N ASN A 22 3.42 15.22 -10.48
CA ASN A 22 2.16 14.55 -10.15
C ASN A 22 1.59 14.97 -8.80
N THR A 23 2.06 16.09 -8.23
CA THR A 23 1.46 16.72 -7.05
C THR A 23 0.24 17.56 -7.45
N GLN A 24 -0.46 17.17 -8.53
CA GLN A 24 -1.73 17.79 -8.86
C GLN A 24 -2.72 17.51 -7.70
N PRO A 25 -3.38 18.56 -7.18
CA PRO A 25 -4.35 18.41 -6.10
C PRO A 25 -5.56 17.65 -6.63
N VAL A 26 -5.89 16.54 -5.99
CA VAL A 26 -7.07 15.74 -6.29
C VAL A 26 -8.04 15.90 -5.14
N THR A 27 -9.29 16.22 -5.48
CA THR A 27 -10.39 16.33 -4.53
C THR A 27 -11.04 14.96 -4.38
N LEU A 28 -10.99 14.41 -3.17
CA LEU A 28 -11.71 13.21 -2.78
C LEU A 28 -13.02 13.60 -2.13
N SER A 29 -14.12 13.14 -2.70
CA SER A 29 -15.46 13.25 -2.12
C SER A 29 -15.89 11.90 -1.56
N LEU A 30 -15.79 11.73 -0.25
CA LEU A 30 -16.40 10.64 0.51
C LEU A 30 -17.86 10.99 0.82
N LEU A 31 -18.63 10.03 1.34
CA LEU A 31 -20.09 10.15 1.57
C LEU A 31 -20.53 11.48 2.22
N LEU A 32 -19.73 12.07 3.10
CA LEU A 32 -20.00 13.36 3.76
C LEU A 32 -18.75 14.27 3.84
N TRP A 33 -17.60 13.85 3.31
CA TRP A 33 -16.32 14.55 3.50
C TRP A 33 -15.67 14.85 2.17
N THR A 34 -15.17 16.09 2.03
CA THR A 34 -14.34 16.51 0.91
C THR A 34 -12.94 16.80 1.41
N ILE A 35 -11.94 16.15 0.82
CA ILE A 35 -10.54 16.32 1.20
C ILE A 35 -9.73 16.52 -0.06
N THR A 36 -8.97 17.61 -0.11
CA THR A 36 -8.08 17.91 -1.24
C THR A 36 -6.65 17.60 -0.83
N LEU A 37 -6.01 16.68 -1.55
CA LEU A 37 -4.64 16.28 -1.32
C LEU A 37 -3.94 15.91 -2.63
N PRO A 38 -2.60 15.94 -2.67
CA PRO A 38 -1.86 15.51 -3.85
C PRO A 38 -2.18 14.06 -4.21
N PHE A 39 -2.32 13.76 -5.51
CA PHE A 39 -2.63 12.41 -6.00
C PHE A 39 -1.69 11.34 -5.44
N ILE A 40 -0.38 11.63 -5.38
CA ILE A 40 0.60 10.69 -4.85
C ILE A 40 0.36 10.32 -3.38
N VAL A 41 -0.09 11.28 -2.56
CA VAL A 41 -0.41 11.07 -1.15
C VAL A 41 -1.64 10.17 -1.01
N MET A 42 -2.65 10.37 -1.88
CA MET A 42 -3.82 9.51 -1.93
C MET A 42 -3.46 8.07 -2.28
N VAL A 43 -2.64 7.87 -3.32
CA VAL A 43 -2.27 6.53 -3.79
C VAL A 43 -1.47 5.78 -2.73
N ILE A 44 -0.48 6.44 -2.12
CA ILE A 44 0.35 5.84 -1.06
C ILE A 44 -0.50 5.50 0.17
N SER A 45 -1.36 6.41 0.62
CA SER A 45 -2.22 6.14 1.78
C SER A 45 -3.20 5.00 1.53
N LEU A 46 -3.83 4.95 0.35
CA LEU A 46 -4.73 3.86 -0.02
C LEU A 46 -4.00 2.52 -0.11
N PHE A 47 -2.78 2.51 -0.67
CA PHE A 47 -1.95 1.30 -0.72
C PHE A 47 -1.60 0.77 0.67
N ILE A 48 -1.17 1.65 1.59
CA ILE A 48 -0.85 1.27 2.96
C ILE A 48 -2.08 0.69 3.67
N VAL A 49 -3.23 1.34 3.56
CA VAL A 49 -4.48 0.88 4.16
C VAL A 49 -4.91 -0.47 3.58
N GLY A 50 -4.93 -0.59 2.25
CA GLY A 50 -5.28 -1.83 1.57
C GLY A 50 -4.35 -3.00 1.92
N PHE A 51 -3.03 -2.74 1.98
CA PHE A 51 -2.05 -3.74 2.36
C PHE A 51 -2.20 -4.19 3.82
N ALA A 52 -2.36 -3.24 4.75
CA ALA A 52 -2.59 -3.55 6.16
C ALA A 52 -3.87 -4.38 6.35
N LEU A 53 -4.97 -3.98 5.71
CA LEU A 53 -6.22 -4.75 5.73
C LEU A 53 -6.04 -6.15 5.13
N GLY A 54 -5.33 -6.27 4.01
CA GLY A 54 -5.02 -7.56 3.39
C GLY A 54 -4.27 -8.51 4.32
N ILE A 55 -3.25 -8.01 5.05
CA ILE A 55 -2.53 -8.80 6.05
C ILE A 55 -3.47 -9.22 7.19
N ILE A 56 -4.26 -8.30 7.72
CA ILE A 56 -5.19 -8.59 8.84
C ILE A 56 -6.19 -9.68 8.42
N ILE A 57 -6.82 -9.52 7.26
CA ILE A 57 -7.80 -10.49 6.72
C ILE A 57 -7.14 -11.85 6.50
N SER A 58 -5.95 -11.87 5.88
CA SER A 58 -5.19 -13.10 5.64
C SER A 58 -4.85 -13.83 6.95
N SER A 59 -4.40 -13.09 7.95
CA SER A 59 -4.11 -13.65 9.29
C SER A 59 -5.36 -14.27 9.93
N LEU A 60 -6.49 -13.55 9.93
CA LEU A 60 -7.76 -14.03 10.50
C LEU A 60 -8.26 -15.31 9.79
N LEU A 61 -8.14 -15.36 8.46
CA LEU A 61 -8.52 -16.55 7.68
C LEU A 61 -7.59 -17.73 7.94
N SER A 62 -6.28 -17.48 8.08
CA SER A 62 -5.28 -18.51 8.37
C SER A 62 -5.48 -19.12 9.78
N HIS A 63 -5.77 -18.28 10.78
CA HIS A 63 -6.11 -18.74 12.13
C HIS A 63 -7.38 -19.59 12.16
N LYS A 64 -8.39 -19.25 11.35
CA LYS A 64 -9.64 -20.03 11.24
C LYS A 64 -9.39 -21.39 10.61
N LYS A 65 -8.45 -21.49 9.66
CA LYS A 65 -8.07 -22.77 9.02
C LYS A 65 -7.32 -23.68 9.99
N ALA A 66 -6.35 -23.14 10.73
CA ALA A 66 -5.59 -23.91 11.73
C ALA A 66 -6.48 -24.47 12.84
N LYS A 67 -7.47 -23.71 13.33
CA LYS A 67 -8.41 -24.19 14.35
C LYS A 67 -9.28 -25.37 13.85
N ASN A 68 -9.66 -25.36 12.57
CA ASN A 68 -10.54 -26.38 12.00
C ASN A 68 -9.83 -27.72 11.77
N ASP A 69 -8.54 -27.70 11.42
CA ASP A 69 -7.72 -28.91 11.26
C ASP A 69 -7.47 -29.62 12.61
N ASN A 70 -7.28 -28.85 13.70
CA ASN A 70 -7.13 -29.40 15.05
C ASN A 70 -8.42 -30.06 15.59
N LEU A 71 -9.60 -29.55 15.21
CA LEU A 71 -10.89 -30.14 15.58
C LEU A 71 -11.16 -31.46 14.83
N LYS A 72 -10.67 -31.63 13.61
CA LYS A 72 -10.77 -32.89 12.85
C LYS A 72 -9.88 -33.99 13.41
N GLN A 73 -8.68 -33.66 13.91
CA GLN A 73 -7.76 -34.66 14.49
C GLN A 73 -8.21 -35.18 15.86
N LYS A 74 -9.00 -34.43 16.62
CA LYS A 74 -9.46 -34.83 17.97
C LYS A 74 -10.75 -35.68 17.96
N GLY A 75 -11.37 -35.84 16.79
CA GLY A 75 -12.59 -36.64 16.59
C GLY A 75 -12.39 -37.93 15.78
N GLN A 76 -11.13 -38.26 15.44
CA GLN A 76 -10.70 -39.58 14.99
C GLN A 76 -10.06 -40.32 16.17
#